data_AF-A0A976KWW9-F1
#
_entry.id   AF-A0A976KWW9-F1
#
_cell.length_a   1.000
_cell.length_b   1.000
_cell.length_c   1.000
_cell.angle_alpha   90.00
_cell.angle_beta   90.00
_cell.angle_gamma   90.00
#
_symmetry.space_group_name_H-M   'P 1'
#
loop_
_entity.id
_entity.type
_entity.pdbx_description
1 polymer ?
#
loop_
_entity_poly.entity_id
_entity_poly.type
_entity_poly.pdbx_seq_one_letter_code
_entity_poly.pdbx_strand_id
1 'polypeptide(L)'
;MFDGPWGALLVLFAAAVAVLTVSRRMASGRKREGSGRKQPKFDLDTARLESLPVSRIADAEAGSIHLEGVLESSTQSFGQGRPCVWLNRAGQSSDTAIAAELVILADDTGQVGLENLERARVIAPREPGTAGHDSVALYLGDRVQVLGQFRPERYDPSSEDERRVYGLLGSDAPMQIRVLTRAEAPSQTPGDAAASGDDDDHDPA
;
A
#
# COMPACT_ATOMS: atom_id res chain seq x y z
N MET A 1 -4.60 -38.67 -37.81
CA MET A 1 -6.02 -38.83 -37.45
C MET A 1 -6.04 -39.12 -35.96
N PHE A 2 -6.23 -38.08 -35.13
CA PHE A 2 -6.18 -38.19 -33.66
C PHE A 2 -7.61 -38.34 -33.13
N ASP A 3 -8.18 -39.53 -33.26
CA ASP A 3 -9.50 -39.86 -32.72
C ASP A 3 -9.35 -40.47 -31.33
N GLY A 4 -9.56 -39.63 -30.31
CA GLY A 4 -9.64 -40.02 -28.92
C GLY A 4 -10.07 -38.83 -28.05
N PRO A 5 -10.66 -39.05 -26.87
CA PRO A 5 -11.19 -37.99 -26.00
C PRO A 5 -10.13 -36.94 -25.59
N TRP A 6 -8.84 -37.29 -25.72
CA TRP A 6 -7.70 -36.42 -25.51
C TRP A 6 -7.48 -35.39 -26.65
N GLY A 7 -7.86 -35.71 -27.88
CA GLY A 7 -7.76 -34.80 -29.03
C GLY A 7 -8.71 -33.61 -28.90
N ALA A 8 -9.94 -33.86 -28.45
CA ALA A 8 -10.92 -32.80 -28.17
C ALA A 8 -10.47 -31.89 -27.01
N LEU A 9 -9.83 -32.47 -25.99
CA LEU A 9 -9.30 -31.74 -24.83
C LEU A 9 -8.14 -30.81 -25.22
N LEU A 10 -7.23 -31.27 -26.10
CA LEU A 10 -6.13 -30.44 -26.61
C LEU A 10 -6.62 -29.31 -27.52
N VAL A 11 -7.65 -29.55 -28.34
CA VAL A 11 -8.26 -28.51 -29.18
C VAL A 11 -8.97 -27.46 -28.31
N LEU A 12 -9.68 -27.88 -27.25
CA LEU A 12 -10.32 -26.95 -26.31
C LEU A 12 -9.29 -26.14 -25.52
N PHE A 13 -8.18 -26.75 -25.11
CA PHE A 13 -7.11 -26.05 -24.40
C PHE A 13 -6.41 -25.02 -25.31
N ALA A 14 -6.11 -25.40 -26.56
CA ALA A 14 -5.55 -24.48 -27.55
C ALA A 14 -6.52 -23.33 -27.89
N ALA A 15 -7.82 -23.62 -28.01
CA ALA A 15 -8.85 -22.60 -28.22
C ALA A 15 -8.98 -21.66 -27.01
N ALA A 16 -8.93 -22.17 -25.79
CA ALA A 16 -8.96 -21.36 -24.57
C ALA A 16 -7.75 -20.43 -24.48
N VAL A 17 -6.54 -20.92 -24.75
CA VAL A 17 -5.31 -20.11 -24.78
C VAL A 17 -5.34 -19.08 -25.92
N ALA A 18 -5.89 -19.44 -27.09
CA ALA A 18 -6.08 -18.50 -28.20
C ALA A 18 -7.09 -17.40 -27.84
N VAL A 19 -8.20 -17.73 -27.20
CA VAL A 19 -9.19 -16.75 -26.71
C VAL A 19 -8.60 -15.87 -25.61
N LEU A 20 -7.78 -16.42 -24.70
CA LEU A 20 -7.11 -15.66 -23.63
C LEU A 20 -6.04 -14.70 -24.17
N THR A 21 -5.31 -15.11 -25.22
CA THR A 21 -4.32 -14.26 -25.88
C THR A 21 -4.95 -13.19 -26.77
N VAL A 22 -6.07 -13.50 -27.45
CA VAL A 22 -6.84 -12.52 -28.24
C VAL A 22 -7.56 -11.53 -27.32
N SER A 23 -8.14 -11.97 -26.19
CA SER A 23 -8.75 -11.08 -25.20
C SER A 23 -7.71 -10.21 -24.48
N ARG A 24 -6.51 -10.72 -24.15
CA ARG A 24 -5.40 -9.88 -23.67
C ARG A 24 -4.92 -8.87 -24.71
N ARG A 25 -4.87 -9.23 -25.99
CA ARG A 25 -4.52 -8.30 -27.09
C ARG A 25 -5.60 -7.26 -27.39
N MET A 26 -6.88 -7.61 -27.21
CA MET A 26 -7.98 -6.66 -27.36
C MET A 26 -8.16 -5.76 -26.12
N ALA A 27 -7.82 -6.26 -24.92
CA ALA A 27 -7.77 -5.45 -23.70
C ALA A 27 -6.61 -4.45 -23.70
N SER A 28 -5.47 -4.79 -24.33
CA SER A 28 -4.35 -3.86 -24.53
C SER A 28 -4.50 -2.94 -25.75
N GLY A 29 -5.54 -3.15 -26.57
CA GLY A 29 -5.77 -2.47 -27.85
C GLY A 29 -6.78 -1.32 -27.84
N ARG A 30 -7.49 -1.07 -26.72
CA ARG A 30 -8.30 0.17 -26.58
C ARG A 30 -7.38 1.35 -26.29
N LYS A 31 -6.68 1.77 -27.35
CA LYS A 31 -6.26 3.14 -27.60
C LYS A 31 -7.48 4.03 -27.35
N ARG A 32 -7.55 4.65 -26.18
CA ARG A 32 -8.43 5.79 -25.93
C ARG A 32 -7.99 6.87 -26.92
N GLU A 33 -8.83 7.12 -27.92
CA GLU A 33 -8.81 8.35 -28.69
C GLU A 33 -8.83 9.53 -27.72
N GLY A 34 -7.93 10.47 -27.96
CA GLY A 34 -7.58 11.53 -27.03
C GLY A 34 -8.76 12.41 -26.65
N SER A 35 -9.00 12.52 -25.36
CA SER A 35 -8.99 13.87 -24.77
C SER A 35 -7.57 14.09 -24.26
N GLY A 36 -6.94 15.20 -24.63
CA GLY A 36 -5.59 15.60 -24.19
C GLY A 36 -5.53 15.95 -22.71
N ARG A 37 -6.09 15.11 -21.84
CA ARG A 37 -5.92 15.20 -20.39
C ARG A 37 -4.52 14.68 -20.12
N LYS A 38 -3.55 15.60 -19.99
CA LYS A 38 -2.20 15.31 -19.49
C LYS A 38 -2.36 14.33 -18.34
N GLN A 39 -1.82 13.12 -18.47
CA GLN A 39 -1.84 12.17 -17.37
C GLN A 39 -1.29 12.89 -16.13
N PRO A 40 -1.93 12.74 -14.97
CA PRO A 40 -1.48 13.42 -13.77
C PRO A 40 -0.03 13.00 -13.50
N LYS A 41 0.84 13.98 -13.28
CA LYS A 41 2.21 13.68 -12.86
C LYS A 41 2.15 13.31 -11.39
N PHE A 42 2.38 12.04 -11.08
CA PHE A 42 2.51 11.52 -9.72
C PHE A 42 3.98 11.46 -9.27
N ASP A 43 4.83 12.27 -9.90
CA ASP A 43 6.23 12.50 -9.52
C ASP A 43 6.42 14.02 -9.40
N LEU A 44 5.78 14.59 -8.39
CA LEU A 44 5.90 16.00 -8.05
C LEU A 44 7.08 16.18 -7.09
N ASP A 45 7.78 17.31 -7.21
CA ASP A 45 8.66 17.74 -6.13
C ASP A 45 7.85 18.04 -4.85
N THR A 46 8.54 18.05 -3.71
CA THR A 46 7.89 18.20 -2.40
C THR A 46 7.15 19.53 -2.27
N ALA A 47 7.73 20.63 -2.75
CA ALA A 47 7.12 21.96 -2.64
C ALA A 47 5.79 22.03 -3.42
N ARG A 48 5.75 21.40 -4.60
CA ARG A 48 4.55 21.31 -5.40
C ARG A 48 3.50 20.40 -4.77
N LEU A 49 3.90 19.26 -4.19
CA LEU A 49 2.98 18.38 -3.47
C LEU A 49 2.33 19.12 -2.29
N GLU A 50 3.11 19.84 -1.49
CA GLU A 50 2.64 20.64 -0.35
C GLU A 50 1.69 21.77 -0.75
N SER A 51 1.80 22.29 -1.99
CA SER A 51 0.92 23.34 -2.49
C SER A 51 -0.46 22.85 -2.95
N LEU A 52 -0.66 21.54 -3.09
CA LEU A 52 -1.93 20.98 -3.54
C LEU A 52 -2.97 20.99 -2.41
N PRO A 53 -4.24 21.35 -2.70
CA PRO A 53 -5.29 21.28 -1.69
C PRO A 53 -5.49 19.85 -1.23
N VAL A 54 -5.58 19.64 0.09
CA VAL A 54 -5.88 18.36 0.71
C VAL A 54 -7.40 18.19 0.76
N SER A 55 -7.89 17.09 0.20
CA SER A 55 -9.29 16.66 0.29
C SER A 55 -9.52 15.81 1.53
N ARG A 56 -10.73 15.87 2.08
CA ARG A 56 -11.22 14.91 3.07
C ARG A 56 -11.60 13.60 2.39
N ILE A 57 -11.39 12.47 3.04
CA ILE A 57 -11.71 11.15 2.49
C ILE A 57 -13.21 11.03 2.19
N ALA A 58 -14.09 11.47 3.10
CA ALA A 58 -15.53 11.37 2.92
C ALA A 58 -16.07 12.18 1.74
N ASP A 59 -15.37 13.24 1.35
CA ASP A 59 -15.75 14.16 0.27
C ASP A 59 -14.98 13.85 -1.04
N ALA A 60 -14.18 12.78 -1.07
CA ALA A 60 -13.31 12.49 -2.19
C ALA A 60 -14.11 12.09 -3.45
N GLU A 61 -13.83 12.77 -4.55
CA GLU A 61 -14.42 12.46 -5.86
C GLU A 61 -13.48 11.61 -6.72
N ALA A 62 -14.05 10.85 -7.66
CA ALA A 62 -13.27 10.07 -8.62
C ALA A 62 -12.31 10.97 -9.42
N GLY A 63 -11.01 10.69 -9.37
CA GLY A 63 -10.03 11.58 -9.96
C GLY A 63 -8.66 11.52 -9.30
N SER A 64 -7.77 12.42 -9.71
CA SER A 64 -6.53 12.63 -8.97
C SER A 64 -6.84 13.48 -7.75
N ILE A 65 -6.56 12.93 -6.57
CA ILE A 65 -6.81 13.59 -5.30
C ILE A 65 -5.55 13.58 -4.44
N HIS A 66 -5.48 14.57 -3.55
CA HIS A 66 -4.43 14.69 -2.54
C HIS A 66 -5.10 14.52 -1.17
N LEU A 67 -4.68 13.52 -0.42
CA LEU A 67 -5.21 13.18 0.89
C LEU A 67 -4.12 13.29 1.95
N GLU A 68 -4.56 13.46 3.20
CA GLU A 68 -3.71 13.43 4.38
C GLU A 68 -4.36 12.54 5.43
N GLY A 69 -3.59 11.66 6.04
CA GLY A 69 -4.14 10.70 7.01
C GLY A 69 -3.08 9.88 7.71
N VAL A 70 -3.51 8.87 8.47
CA VAL A 70 -2.67 7.94 9.21
C VAL A 70 -2.80 6.55 8.61
N LEU A 71 -1.68 5.85 8.44
CA LEU A 71 -1.67 4.44 8.03
C LEU A 71 -2.10 3.56 9.22
N GLU A 72 -3.35 3.10 9.25
CA GLU A 72 -3.93 2.44 10.43
C GLU A 72 -3.76 0.93 10.43
N SER A 73 -3.97 0.29 9.28
CA SER A 73 -3.94 -1.18 9.17
C SER A 73 -3.45 -1.63 7.80
N SER A 74 -3.11 -2.90 7.68
CA SER A 74 -2.60 -3.50 6.45
C SER A 74 -2.94 -4.98 6.40
N THR A 75 -3.05 -5.55 5.20
CA THR A 75 -3.17 -7.00 5.01
C THR A 75 -1.92 -7.74 5.45
N GLN A 76 -0.75 -7.09 5.33
CA GLN A 76 0.53 -7.63 5.75
C GLN A 76 1.48 -6.54 6.26
N SER A 77 2.37 -6.90 7.16
CA SER A 77 3.49 -6.06 7.57
C SER A 77 4.74 -6.91 7.80
N PHE A 78 5.91 -6.29 7.77
CA PHE A 78 7.19 -6.99 7.90
C PHE A 78 8.17 -6.22 8.81
N GLY A 79 9.22 -6.92 9.24
CA GLY A 79 10.23 -6.42 10.19
C GLY A 79 9.93 -6.78 11.65
N GLN A 80 10.99 -6.88 12.47
CA GLN A 80 10.90 -7.30 13.89
C GLN A 80 10.69 -6.13 14.88
N GLY A 81 10.22 -4.98 14.40
CA GLY A 81 10.05 -3.78 15.22
C GLY A 81 8.72 -3.11 14.93
N ARG A 82 8.79 -1.92 14.33
CA ARG A 82 7.61 -1.18 13.91
C ARG A 82 6.99 -1.88 12.69
N PRO A 83 5.66 -2.09 12.63
CA PRO A 83 5.02 -2.75 11.49
C PRO A 83 5.28 -1.99 10.19
N CYS A 84 6.22 -2.50 9.38
CA CYS A 84 6.60 -1.88 8.12
C CYS A 84 5.67 -2.38 7.01
N VAL A 85 5.14 -1.45 6.22
CA VAL A 85 4.22 -1.75 5.10
C VAL A 85 4.82 -1.41 3.75
N TRP A 86 5.94 -0.69 3.72
CA TRP A 86 6.71 -0.41 2.52
C TRP A 86 8.17 -0.19 2.88
N LEU A 87 9.10 -0.80 2.14
CA LEU A 87 10.53 -0.64 2.33
C LEU A 87 11.25 -0.63 0.99
N ASN A 88 12.17 0.30 0.84
CA ASN A 88 13.12 0.29 -0.27
C ASN A 88 14.48 0.81 0.17
N ARG A 89 15.51 0.46 -0.59
CA ARG A 89 16.83 1.07 -0.44
C ARG A 89 16.81 2.49 -0.97
N ALA A 90 17.43 3.41 -0.24
CA ALA A 90 17.46 4.82 -0.63
C ALA A 90 18.10 5.00 -2.03
N GLY A 91 17.42 5.74 -2.90
CA GLY A 91 17.86 6.01 -4.26
C GLY A 91 17.67 4.88 -5.26
N GLN A 92 17.06 3.75 -4.88
CA GLN A 92 16.68 2.70 -5.84
C GLN A 92 15.33 2.99 -6.50
N SER A 93 15.06 2.28 -7.60
CA SER A 93 13.75 2.31 -8.28
C SER A 93 12.65 1.82 -7.34
N SER A 94 11.43 2.36 -7.47
CA SER A 94 10.26 1.86 -6.74
C SER A 94 10.01 0.38 -7.01
N ASP A 95 10.30 -0.11 -8.22
CA ASP A 95 10.03 -1.51 -8.62
C ASP A 95 10.82 -2.56 -7.82
N THR A 96 11.81 -2.15 -7.01
CA THR A 96 12.53 -3.05 -6.09
C THR A 96 12.00 -2.99 -4.65
N ALA A 97 10.96 -2.19 -4.40
CA ALA A 97 10.38 -2.05 -3.08
C ALA A 97 9.66 -3.33 -2.67
N ILE A 98 9.71 -3.62 -1.38
CA ILE A 98 8.88 -4.63 -0.73
C ILE A 98 7.70 -3.87 -0.12
N ALA A 99 6.47 -4.30 -0.41
CA ALA A 99 5.29 -3.58 0.01
C ALA A 99 4.13 -4.51 0.41
N ALA A 100 3.27 -4.00 1.29
CA ALA A 100 1.98 -4.60 1.56
C ALA A 100 1.04 -4.47 0.36
N GLU A 101 0.19 -5.47 0.13
CA GLU A 101 -0.78 -5.45 -0.97
C GLU A 101 -1.85 -4.37 -0.79
N LEU A 102 -2.34 -4.21 0.44
CA LEU A 102 -3.37 -3.24 0.81
C LEU A 102 -3.05 -2.63 2.18
N VAL A 103 -3.04 -1.30 2.24
CA VAL A 103 -2.89 -0.51 3.47
C VAL A 103 -4.07 0.43 3.62
N ILE A 104 -4.62 0.57 4.82
CA ILE A 104 -5.71 1.51 5.09
C ILE A 104 -5.13 2.84 5.57
N LEU A 105 -5.47 3.91 4.87
CA LEU A 105 -5.25 5.29 5.27
C LEU A 105 -6.55 5.85 5.85
N ALA A 106 -6.49 6.47 7.02
CA ALA A 106 -7.64 7.10 7.67
C ALA A 106 -7.41 8.57 7.98
N ASP A 107 -8.48 9.36 7.91
CA ASP A 107 -8.59 10.71 8.47
C ASP A 107 -9.77 10.77 9.46
N ASP A 108 -10.12 11.98 9.92
CA ASP A 108 -11.25 12.18 10.84
C ASP A 108 -12.63 11.98 10.17
N THR A 109 -12.67 11.78 8.86
CA THR A 109 -13.90 11.65 8.07
C THR A 109 -14.12 10.25 7.51
N GLY A 110 -13.09 9.43 7.38
CA GLY A 110 -13.22 8.09 6.80
C GLY A 110 -11.91 7.37 6.55
N GLN A 111 -12.02 6.27 5.80
CA GLN A 111 -10.91 5.41 5.43
C GLN A 111 -10.82 5.23 3.90
N VAL A 112 -9.63 4.96 3.40
CA VAL A 112 -9.35 4.62 1.99
C VAL A 112 -8.30 3.53 1.91
N GLY A 113 -8.48 2.58 0.98
CA GLY A 113 -7.46 1.58 0.71
C GLY A 113 -6.37 2.11 -0.23
N LEU A 114 -5.12 1.83 0.10
CA LEU A 114 -3.96 2.06 -0.73
C LEU A 114 -3.50 0.72 -1.29
N GLU A 115 -3.48 0.57 -2.62
CA GLU A 115 -3.06 -0.64 -3.32
C GLU A 115 -1.83 -0.40 -4.19
N ASN A 116 -1.14 -1.47 -4.60
CA ASN A 116 0.04 -1.43 -5.46
C ASN A 116 1.15 -0.51 -4.92
N LEU A 117 1.38 -0.53 -3.61
CA LEU A 117 2.37 0.32 -2.94
C LEU A 117 3.81 0.06 -3.45
N GLU A 118 4.10 -1.12 -3.99
CA GLU A 118 5.38 -1.43 -4.62
C GLU A 118 5.69 -0.51 -5.81
N ARG A 119 4.66 0.10 -6.42
CA ARG A 119 4.81 1.07 -7.51
C ARG A 119 4.79 2.52 -7.02
N ALA A 120 4.62 2.74 -5.72
CA ALA A 120 4.53 4.08 -5.16
C ALA A 120 5.90 4.77 -5.09
N ARG A 121 5.90 6.07 -5.34
CA ARG A 121 7.04 6.94 -5.02
C ARG A 121 6.91 7.41 -3.58
N VAL A 122 7.83 6.98 -2.72
CA VAL A 122 7.82 7.34 -1.30
C VAL A 122 8.88 8.39 -0.99
N ILE A 123 8.45 9.49 -0.38
CA ILE A 123 9.29 10.52 0.24
C ILE A 123 9.20 10.34 1.76
N ALA A 124 10.19 9.68 2.36
CA ALA A 124 10.29 9.55 3.80
C ALA A 124 11.73 9.82 4.28
N PRO A 125 11.93 10.08 5.59
CA PRO A 125 13.26 10.16 6.17
C PRO A 125 14.10 8.92 5.84
N ARG A 126 15.40 9.13 5.61
CA ARG A 126 16.34 8.02 5.43
C ARG A 126 16.64 7.38 6.77
N GLU A 127 16.72 6.06 6.76
CA GLU A 127 17.10 5.27 7.91
C GLU A 127 18.43 4.57 7.65
N PRO A 128 19.35 4.55 8.62
CA PRO A 128 20.57 3.78 8.49
C PRO A 128 20.22 2.29 8.42
N GLY A 129 20.50 1.65 7.28
CA GLY A 129 20.27 0.22 7.13
C GLY A 129 21.38 -0.62 7.75
N THR A 130 21.05 -1.85 8.11
CA THR A 130 21.95 -2.82 8.74
C THR A 130 23.10 -3.30 7.84
N ALA A 131 22.97 -3.15 6.52
CA ALA A 131 23.96 -3.58 5.53
C ALA A 131 24.76 -2.41 4.91
N GLY A 132 24.92 -1.29 5.64
CA GLY A 132 25.70 -0.13 5.17
C GLY A 132 25.03 0.66 4.04
N HIS A 133 23.73 0.51 3.87
CA HIS A 133 22.94 1.22 2.87
C HIS A 133 21.72 1.83 3.53
N ASP A 134 21.51 3.12 3.31
CA ASP A 134 20.31 3.80 3.80
C ASP A 134 19.05 3.18 3.19
N SER A 135 17.98 3.10 3.97
CA SER A 135 16.64 2.70 3.53
C SER A 135 15.63 3.84 3.68
N VAL A 136 14.50 3.68 3.00
CA VAL A 136 13.30 4.50 3.13
C VAL A 136 12.16 3.54 3.41
N ALA A 137 11.30 3.87 4.39
CA ALA A 137 10.24 2.98 4.82
C ALA A 137 8.96 3.74 5.20
N LEU A 138 7.82 3.05 5.08
CA LEU A 138 6.52 3.44 5.64
C LEU A 138 6.12 2.45 6.72
N TYR A 139 5.63 2.98 7.83
CA TYR A 139 5.16 2.20 8.97
C TYR A 139 3.70 2.47 9.27
N LEU A 140 3.00 1.47 9.83
CA LEU A 140 1.72 1.74 10.48
C LEU A 140 1.90 2.77 11.59
N GLY A 141 0.97 3.73 11.66
CA GLY A 141 1.01 4.90 12.52
C GLY A 141 1.69 6.13 11.88
N ASP A 142 2.32 6.00 10.72
CA ASP A 142 2.85 7.18 10.01
C ASP A 142 1.70 8.07 9.54
N ARG A 143 1.83 9.37 9.80
CA ARG A 143 0.98 10.41 9.21
C ARG A 143 1.57 10.79 7.86
N VAL A 144 0.78 10.65 6.81
CA VAL A 144 1.25 10.78 5.42
C VAL A 144 0.36 11.70 4.60
N GLN A 145 0.95 12.27 3.56
CA GLN A 145 0.26 12.83 2.40
C GLN A 145 0.30 11.82 1.25
N VAL A 146 -0.83 11.63 0.58
CA VAL A 146 -0.97 10.70 -0.55
C VAL A 146 -1.57 11.44 -1.74
N LEU A 147 -0.85 11.46 -2.86
CA LEU A 147 -1.37 11.90 -4.14
C LEU A 147 -1.54 10.68 -5.05
N GLY A 148 -2.76 10.43 -5.51
CA GLY A 148 -3.03 9.27 -6.34
C GLY A 148 -4.33 9.41 -7.14
N GLN A 149 -4.57 8.43 -7.99
CA GLN A 149 -5.84 8.29 -8.69
C GLN A 149 -6.83 7.54 -7.79
N PHE A 150 -7.86 8.24 -7.32
CA PHE A 150 -8.91 7.69 -6.48
C PHE A 150 -10.07 7.14 -7.29
N ARG A 151 -10.50 5.95 -6.87
CA ARG A 151 -11.67 5.25 -7.36
C ARG A 151 -12.65 5.08 -6.20
N PRO A 152 -13.77 5.81 -6.18
CA PRO A 152 -14.78 5.64 -5.16
C PRO A 152 -15.37 4.24 -5.24
N GLU A 153 -15.51 3.58 -4.10
CA GLU A 153 -16.26 2.34 -3.99
C GLU A 153 -17.58 2.68 -3.32
N ARG A 154 -18.67 2.66 -4.10
CA ARG A 154 -20.00 2.94 -3.56
C ARG A 154 -20.44 1.75 -2.72
N TYR A 155 -20.34 1.86 -1.41
CA TYR A 155 -20.92 0.90 -0.49
C TYR A 155 -22.38 1.22 -0.19
N ASP A 156 -23.16 0.18 0.11
CA ASP A 156 -24.58 0.28 0.41
C ASP A 156 -24.81 1.11 1.69
N PRO A 157 -25.63 2.17 1.64
CA PRO A 157 -25.93 3.04 2.80
C PRO A 157 -26.58 2.34 3.99
N SER A 158 -26.85 1.03 3.92
CA SER A 158 -27.45 0.22 4.98
C SER A 158 -26.47 -0.24 6.08
N SER A 159 -25.16 -0.06 5.92
CA SER A 159 -24.18 -0.44 6.96
C SER A 159 -23.94 0.68 7.97
N GLU A 160 -24.17 0.38 9.25
CA GLU A 160 -23.94 1.29 10.40
C GLU A 160 -22.47 1.40 10.82
N ASP A 161 -21.53 0.85 10.05
CA ASP A 161 -20.11 0.91 10.39
C ASP A 161 -19.53 2.32 10.15
N GLU A 162 -19.17 3.01 11.23
CA GLU A 162 -18.55 4.34 11.25
C GLU A 162 -17.12 4.36 10.70
N ARG A 163 -16.55 3.20 10.34
CA ARG A 163 -15.24 3.05 9.70
C ARG A 163 -15.40 2.77 8.20
N ARG A 164 -16.00 3.72 7.50
CA ARG A 164 -16.33 3.59 6.08
C ARG A 164 -15.06 3.68 5.24
N VAL A 165 -14.78 2.63 4.47
CA VAL A 165 -13.81 2.71 3.36
C VAL A 165 -14.52 3.33 2.16
N TYR A 166 -14.12 4.54 1.77
CA TYR A 166 -14.78 5.33 0.72
C TYR A 166 -14.29 5.00 -0.69
N GLY A 167 -13.18 4.28 -0.82
CA GLY A 167 -12.64 3.87 -2.10
C GLY A 167 -11.20 3.37 -2.02
N LEU A 168 -10.53 3.41 -3.17
CA LEU A 168 -9.16 2.94 -3.34
C LEU A 168 -8.28 3.96 -4.09
N LEU A 169 -6.99 3.97 -3.75
CA LEU A 169 -5.92 4.64 -4.49
C LEU A 169 -4.89 3.62 -4.96
N GLY A 170 -4.34 3.82 -6.16
CA GLY A 170 -3.22 3.01 -6.67
C GLY A 170 -3.58 1.92 -7.67
N SER A 171 -4.87 1.58 -7.82
CA SER A 171 -5.30 0.53 -8.75
C SER A 171 -5.05 0.91 -10.22
N ASP A 172 -5.31 2.18 -10.59
CA ASP A 172 -5.27 2.63 -12.00
C ASP A 172 -3.98 3.37 -12.38
N ALA A 173 -3.26 3.94 -11.42
CA ALA A 173 -2.05 4.71 -11.63
C ALA A 173 -1.12 4.65 -10.39
N PRO A 174 0.20 4.81 -10.57
CA PRO A 174 1.12 4.97 -9.44
C PRO A 174 0.69 6.12 -8.54
N MET A 175 1.03 6.01 -7.26
CA MET A 175 0.81 7.05 -6.27
C MET A 175 2.12 7.62 -5.76
N GLN A 176 2.02 8.80 -5.15
CA GLN A 176 3.11 9.44 -4.44
C GLN A 176 2.73 9.59 -2.97
N ILE A 177 3.59 9.12 -2.09
CA ILE A 177 3.38 9.16 -0.65
C ILE A 177 4.50 9.96 -0.01
N ARG A 178 4.16 10.87 0.90
CA ARG A 178 5.12 11.59 1.72
C ARG A 178 4.82 11.39 3.19
N VAL A 179 5.84 11.02 3.97
CA VAL A 179 5.73 11.01 5.42
C VAL A 179 5.80 12.44 5.95
N LEU A 180 4.78 12.84 6.71
CA LEU A 180 4.70 14.11 7.42
C LEU A 180 5.29 13.97 8.82
N THR A 181 4.76 13.00 9.55
CA THR A 181 5.13 12.73 10.93
C THR A 181 5.21 11.23 11.12
N ARG A 182 6.30 10.78 11.71
CA ARG A 182 6.47 9.39 12.11
C ARG A 182 5.95 9.24 13.53
N ALA A 183 5.10 8.24 13.79
CA ALA A 183 4.69 7.94 15.16
C ALA A 183 5.93 7.63 16.02
N GLU A 184 5.84 7.64 17.34
CA GLU A 184 6.92 7.12 18.17
C GLU A 184 6.93 5.59 18.11
N ALA A 185 8.11 4.96 18.11
CA ALA A 185 8.16 3.50 18.20
C ALA A 185 7.56 3.08 19.55
N PRO A 186 6.78 1.99 19.63
CA PRO A 186 6.40 1.46 20.93
C PRO A 186 7.69 1.17 21.69
N SER A 187 7.95 1.95 22.74
CA SER A 187 9.09 1.72 23.63
C SER A 187 8.92 0.33 24.21
N GLN A 188 9.84 -0.57 23.87
CA GLN A 188 9.94 -1.86 24.52
C GLN A 188 10.25 -1.58 25.99
N THR A 189 9.25 -1.65 26.87
CA THR A 189 9.48 -1.62 28.32
C THR A 189 10.42 -2.78 28.64
N PRO A 190 11.64 -2.54 29.15
CA PRO A 190 12.51 -3.62 29.57
C PRO A 190 11.93 -4.26 30.84
N GLY A 191 11.48 -5.51 30.72
CA GLY A 191 11.48 -6.49 31.81
C GLY A 191 10.47 -6.32 32.93
N ASP A 192 9.35 -7.04 32.83
CA ASP A 192 8.80 -7.80 33.98
C ASP A 192 9.56 -9.13 34.10
N ALA A 193 10.89 -9.03 34.22
CA ALA A 193 11.79 -10.17 34.40
C ALA A 193 12.75 -9.87 35.56
N ALA A 194 12.18 -9.60 36.73
CA ALA A 194 12.89 -9.64 38.01
C ALA A 194 11.90 -9.76 39.18
N ALA A 195 11.41 -10.97 39.44
CA ALA A 195 10.95 -11.38 40.77
C ALA A 195 10.91 -12.92 40.89
N SER A 196 12.06 -13.57 40.69
CA SER A 196 12.32 -14.89 41.30
C SER A 196 13.83 -15.11 41.40
N GLY A 197 14.48 -14.23 42.14
CA GLY A 197 15.70 -14.57 42.88
C GLY A 197 15.32 -14.51 44.35
N ASP A 198 15.27 -15.66 45.01
CA ASP A 198 16.34 -15.98 45.96
C ASP A 198 16.13 -17.38 46.54
N ASP A 199 17.24 -18.11 46.54
CA ASP A 199 17.49 -19.32 47.30
C ASP A 199 17.24 -19.07 48.79
N ASP A 200 16.60 -20.02 49.46
CA ASP A 200 16.83 -20.21 50.89
C ASP A 200 17.15 -21.69 51.12
N ASP A 201 18.46 -21.93 51.20
CA ASP A 201 19.09 -23.09 51.81
C ASP A 201 18.47 -23.33 53.20
N HIS A 202 17.87 -24.51 53.40
CA HIS A 202 17.57 -25.01 54.73
C HIS A 202 17.99 -26.47 54.87
N ASP A 203 19.25 -26.64 55.24
CA ASP A 203 19.70 -27.76 56.07
C ASP A 203 20.42 -27.14 57.28
N PRO A 204 19.89 -27.30 58.50
CA PRO A 204 20.53 -28.30 59.36
C PRO A 204 19.58 -29.00 60.36
N ALA A 205 19.74 -30.32 60.50
CA ALA A 205 20.24 -31.01 61.72
C ALA A 205 19.88 -32.50 61.73
#